data_AF-A0AAX1ZGX2-F1
#
_entry.id   AF-A0AAX1ZGX2-F1
#
_cell.length_a   1.000
_cell.length_b   1.000
_cell.length_c   1.000
_cell.angle_alpha   90.00
_cell.angle_beta   90.00
_cell.angle_gamma   90.00
#
_symmetry.space_group_name_H-M   'P 1'
#
loop_
_entity.id
_entity.type
_entity.pdbx_description
1 polymer ?
#
loop_
_entity_poly.entity_id
_entity_poly.type
_entity_poly.pdbx_seq_one_letter_code
_entity_poly.pdbx_strand_id
1 'polypeptide(L)'
;WHEQKGKEVVANEVKELLKNILEEMTIISLLRYETQKDLKLIEEKIERLNNLTQINMRSALFIENCLHEKELGMLFTNYNMVSTDTYVLLRNNALKAKDPKEYMNFNIQSRINLDAYNKPTEAIIKKLSPFAIYTKKISLKKFK
;
A
#
# COMPACT_ATOMS: atom_id res chain seq x y z
N TRP A 1 30.02 4.91 0.32
CA TRP A 1 28.65 4.70 0.85
C TRP A 1 27.70 4.20 -0.23
N HIS A 2 27.68 4.87 -1.39
CA HIS A 2 26.79 4.63 -2.54
C HIS A 2 26.72 3.20 -3.12
N GLU A 3 27.80 2.41 -3.13
CA GLU A 3 27.82 1.14 -3.90
C GLU A 3 27.68 -0.16 -3.08
N GLN A 4 28.11 -0.18 -1.80
CA GLN A 4 27.91 -1.34 -0.91
C GLN A 4 26.76 -1.14 0.09
N LYS A 5 26.65 0.04 0.73
CA LYS A 5 25.53 0.35 1.64
C LYS A 5 24.26 0.77 0.90
N GLY A 6 24.37 1.30 -0.32
CA GLY A 6 23.20 1.69 -1.13
C GLY A 6 22.27 0.51 -1.43
N LYS A 7 22.82 -0.67 -1.73
CA LYS A 7 22.02 -1.88 -2.00
C LYS A 7 21.32 -2.40 -0.74
N GLU A 8 21.97 -2.31 0.42
CA GLU A 8 21.39 -2.68 1.71
C GLU A 8 20.26 -1.72 2.11
N VAL A 9 20.47 -0.41 1.94
CA VAL A 9 19.46 0.62 2.17
C VAL A 9 18.23 0.37 1.28
N VAL A 10 18.43 0.11 -0.01
CA VAL A 10 17.33 -0.18 -0.93
C VAL A 10 16.61 -1.47 -0.55
N ALA A 11 17.34 -2.54 -0.20
CA ALA A 11 16.71 -3.79 0.22
C ALA A 11 15.88 -3.63 1.51
N ASN A 12 16.37 -2.83 2.46
CA ASN A 12 15.65 -2.50 3.68
C ASN A 12 14.39 -1.67 3.38
N GLU A 13 14.50 -0.66 2.50
CA GLU A 13 13.35 0.14 2.09
C GLU A 13 12.27 -0.71 1.39
N VAL A 14 12.69 -1.63 0.51
CA VAL A 14 11.77 -2.59 -0.13
C VAL A 14 11.09 -3.48 0.92
N LYS A 15 11.84 -3.98 1.90
CA LYS A 15 11.30 -4.82 2.98
C LYS A 15 10.28 -4.07 3.82
N GLU A 16 10.56 -2.83 4.20
CA GLU A 16 9.63 -2.01 4.97
C GLU A 16 8.39 -1.63 4.14
N LEU A 17 8.56 -1.29 2.86
CA LEU A 17 7.41 -1.07 1.96
C LEU A 17 6.52 -2.31 1.89
N LEU A 18 7.08 -3.52 1.72
CA LEU A 18 6.29 -4.74 1.66
C LEU A 18 5.52 -4.99 2.97
N LYS A 19 6.12 -4.73 4.14
CA LYS A 19 5.42 -4.84 5.42
C LYS A 19 4.26 -3.84 5.51
N ASN A 20 4.49 -2.59 5.12
CA ASN A 20 3.48 -1.55 5.16
C ASN A 20 2.32 -1.85 4.19
N ILE A 21 2.60 -2.41 3.01
CA ILE A 21 1.58 -2.89 2.07
C ILE A 21 0.75 -4.02 2.70
N LEU A 22 1.39 -5.00 3.34
CA LEU A 22 0.67 -6.08 4.01
C LEU A 22 -0.20 -5.59 5.19
N GLU A 23 0.29 -4.58 5.92
CA GLU A 23 -0.50 -3.92 6.96
C GLU A 23 -1.70 -3.16 6.37
N GLU A 24 -1.49 -2.43 5.27
CA GLU A 24 -2.56 -1.75 4.52
C GLU A 24 -3.66 -2.73 4.11
N MET A 25 -3.29 -3.86 3.50
CA MET A 25 -4.21 -4.95 3.13
C MET A 25 -4.99 -5.49 4.33
N THR A 26 -4.31 -5.63 5.47
CA THR A 26 -4.91 -6.13 6.71
C THR A 26 -5.95 -5.14 7.25
N ILE A 27 -5.63 -3.85 7.30
CA ILE A 27 -6.54 -2.80 7.77
C ILE A 27 -7.76 -2.70 6.86
N ILE A 28 -7.56 -2.72 5.54
CA ILE A 28 -8.65 -2.74 4.55
C ILE A 28 -9.57 -3.94 4.79
N SER A 29 -8.99 -5.12 5.02
CA SER A 29 -9.75 -6.34 5.32
C SER A 29 -10.53 -6.23 6.63
N LEU A 30 -9.93 -5.66 7.68
CA LEU A 30 -10.61 -5.46 8.96
C LEU A 30 -11.78 -4.47 8.82
N LEU A 31 -11.55 -3.32 8.21
CA LEU A 31 -12.59 -2.30 7.99
C LEU A 31 -13.81 -2.84 7.25
N ARG A 32 -13.62 -3.79 6.34
CA ARG A 32 -14.69 -4.49 5.61
C ARG A 32 -15.59 -5.32 6.52
N TYR A 33 -15.01 -6.03 7.47
CA TYR A 33 -15.77 -6.93 8.36
C TYR A 33 -16.23 -6.25 9.64
N GLU A 34 -15.84 -4.99 9.84
CA GLU A 34 -16.27 -4.26 11.01
C GLU A 34 -17.74 -3.87 10.99
N THR A 35 -18.27 -3.73 12.20
CA THR A 35 -19.57 -3.10 12.44
C THR A 35 -19.32 -1.74 13.07
N GLN A 36 -20.15 -0.74 12.79
CA GLN A 36 -20.03 0.63 13.34
C GLN A 36 -20.30 0.71 14.87
N LYS A 37 -20.03 -0.37 15.62
CA LYS A 37 -20.18 -0.45 17.07
C LYS A 37 -19.12 0.37 17.80
N ASP A 38 -17.93 0.52 17.20
CA ASP A 38 -16.84 1.34 17.73
C ASP A 38 -16.33 2.30 16.65
N LEU A 39 -16.93 3.50 16.62
CA LEU A 39 -16.56 4.57 15.68
C LEU A 39 -15.12 5.02 15.86
N LYS A 40 -14.64 5.10 17.10
CA LYS A 40 -13.28 5.56 17.40
C LYS A 40 -12.25 4.60 16.81
N LEU A 41 -12.47 3.30 16.97
CA LEU A 41 -11.60 2.28 16.39
C LEU A 41 -11.60 2.33 14.84
N ILE A 42 -12.76 2.65 14.23
CA ILE A 42 -12.84 2.85 12.77
C ILE A 42 -12.04 4.08 12.35
N GLU A 43 -12.17 5.20 13.06
CA GLU A 43 -11.41 6.42 12.80
C GLU A 43 -9.89 6.19 12.89
N GLU A 44 -9.43 5.50 13.94
CA GLU A 44 -8.02 5.14 14.13
C GLU A 44 -7.49 4.27 12.97
N LYS A 45 -8.28 3.30 12.51
CA LYS A 45 -7.94 2.46 11.34
C LYS A 45 -7.86 3.28 10.05
N ILE A 46 -8.78 4.22 9.84
CA ILE A 46 -8.78 5.11 8.67
C ILE A 46 -7.57 6.07 8.69
N GLU A 47 -7.24 6.61 9.86
CA GLU A 47 -6.05 7.46 10.02
C GLU A 47 -4.77 6.66 9.75
N ARG A 48 -4.67 5.44 10.29
CA ARG A 48 -3.55 4.54 10.02
C ARG A 48 -3.43 4.21 8.53
N LEU A 49 -4.56 3.99 7.85
CA LEU A 49 -4.60 3.72 6.41
C LEU A 49 -4.08 4.91 5.59
N ASN A 50 -4.48 6.14 5.94
CA ASN A 50 -3.96 7.35 5.31
C ASN A 50 -2.43 7.46 5.50
N ASN A 51 -1.95 7.21 6.71
CA ASN A 51 -0.52 7.26 7.01
C ASN A 51 0.28 6.22 6.20
N LEU A 52 -0.23 4.99 6.10
CA LEU A 52 0.38 3.93 5.29
C LEU A 52 0.39 4.29 3.81
N THR A 53 -0.71 4.82 3.26
CA THR A 53 -0.79 5.27 1.86
C THR A 53 0.33 6.27 1.54
N GLN A 54 0.53 7.26 2.41
CA GLN A 54 1.56 8.29 2.22
C GLN A 54 2.99 7.75 2.39
N ILE A 55 3.22 6.86 3.35
CA ILE A 55 4.52 6.20 3.54
C ILE A 55 4.84 5.36 2.30
N ASN A 56 3.89 4.56 1.83
CA ASN A 56 4.08 3.65 0.71
C ASN A 56 4.40 4.40 -0.58
N MET A 57 3.70 5.52 -0.85
CA MET A 57 4.01 6.38 -1.99
C MET A 57 5.45 6.91 -1.96
N ARG A 58 5.94 7.37 -0.80
CA ARG A 58 7.30 7.88 -0.66
C ARG A 58 8.34 6.78 -0.86
N SER A 59 8.13 5.62 -0.25
CA SER A 59 9.02 4.46 -0.41
C SER A 59 9.04 3.97 -1.87
N ALA A 60 7.88 3.94 -2.53
CA ALA A 60 7.77 3.60 -3.95
C ALA A 60 8.61 4.54 -4.83
N LEU A 61 8.48 5.86 -4.62
CA LEU A 61 9.29 6.87 -5.34
C LEU A 61 10.78 6.68 -5.10
N PHE A 62 11.20 6.43 -3.86
CA PHE A 62 12.60 6.16 -3.56
C PHE A 62 13.11 4.92 -4.30
N ILE A 63 12.38 3.81 -4.20
CA ILE A 63 12.75 2.53 -4.82
C ILE A 63 12.81 2.65 -6.35
N GLU A 64 11.84 3.32 -6.97
CA GLU A 64 11.82 3.58 -8.41
C GLU A 64 13.04 4.38 -8.88
N ASN A 65 13.45 5.38 -8.11
CA ASN A 65 14.63 6.19 -8.41
C ASN A 65 15.94 5.40 -8.20
N CYS A 66 15.95 4.41 -7.32
CA CYS A 66 17.14 3.61 -7.04
C CYS A 66 17.30 2.39 -7.98
N LEU A 67 16.21 1.71 -8.35
CA LEU A 67 16.26 0.46 -9.13
C LEU A 67 16.21 0.71 -10.64
N HIS A 68 17.01 -0.03 -11.41
CA HIS A 68 16.99 0.01 -12.88
C HIS A 68 15.96 -0.97 -13.48
N GLU A 69 14.70 -0.87 -13.06
CA GLU A 69 13.60 -1.74 -13.49
C GLU A 69 12.50 -0.92 -14.18
N LYS A 70 12.42 -1.00 -15.51
CA LYS A 70 11.46 -0.18 -16.31
C LYS A 70 10.00 -0.46 -15.97
N GLU A 71 9.69 -1.69 -15.58
CA GLU A 71 8.32 -2.11 -15.24
C GLU A 71 7.83 -1.59 -13.88
N LEU A 72 8.76 -1.19 -12.98
CA LEU A 72 8.38 -0.76 -11.62
C LEU A 72 7.57 0.53 -11.64
N GLY A 73 7.89 1.49 -12.52
CA GLY A 73 7.18 2.77 -12.57
C GLY A 73 5.68 2.59 -12.83
N MET A 74 5.31 1.80 -13.84
CA MET A 74 3.89 1.52 -14.13
C MET A 74 3.20 0.77 -12.99
N LEU A 75 3.88 -0.19 -12.37
CA LEU A 75 3.32 -0.93 -11.24
C LEU A 75 3.07 0.00 -10.05
N PHE A 76 4.04 0.87 -9.70
CA PHE A 76 3.91 1.87 -8.66
C PHE A 76 2.78 2.87 -8.93
N THR A 77 2.66 3.38 -10.15
CA THR A 77 1.54 4.25 -10.53
C THR A 77 0.20 3.55 -10.31
N ASN A 78 0.05 2.32 -10.80
CA ASN A 78 -1.20 1.56 -10.67
C ASN A 78 -1.55 1.28 -9.21
N TYR A 79 -0.59 0.82 -8.41
CA TYR A 79 -0.79 0.58 -6.98
C TYR A 79 -1.15 1.86 -6.22
N ASN A 80 -0.40 2.95 -6.41
CA ASN A 80 -0.64 4.21 -5.72
C ASN A 80 -2.04 4.76 -6.03
N MET A 81 -2.48 4.64 -7.29
CA MET A 81 -3.83 5.03 -7.70
C MET A 81 -4.88 4.20 -6.96
N VAL A 82 -4.81 2.87 -7.02
CA VAL A 82 -5.85 2.02 -6.40
C VAL A 82 -5.81 2.04 -4.87
N SER A 83 -4.63 2.20 -4.24
CA SER A 83 -4.50 2.38 -2.79
C SER A 83 -5.19 3.68 -2.36
N THR A 84 -4.93 4.78 -3.06
CA THR A 84 -5.56 6.08 -2.78
C THR A 84 -7.08 6.02 -2.95
N ASP A 85 -7.56 5.46 -4.06
CA ASP A 85 -8.99 5.35 -4.33
C ASP A 85 -9.69 4.49 -3.28
N THR A 86 -9.05 3.39 -2.86
CA THR A 86 -9.56 2.52 -1.81
C THR A 86 -9.63 3.23 -0.47
N TYR A 87 -8.58 3.97 -0.09
CA TYR A 87 -8.57 4.79 1.12
C TYR A 87 -9.71 5.83 1.08
N VAL A 88 -9.84 6.60 0.00
CA VAL A 88 -10.86 7.64 -0.14
C VAL A 88 -12.27 7.03 -0.05
N LEU A 89 -12.48 5.89 -0.71
CA LEU A 89 -13.75 5.16 -0.65
C LEU A 89 -14.08 4.72 0.78
N LEU A 90 -13.16 4.02 1.45
CA LEU A 90 -13.37 3.51 2.80
C LEU A 90 -13.58 4.64 3.81
N ARG A 91 -12.80 5.72 3.71
CA ARG A 91 -12.96 6.92 4.54
C ARG A 91 -14.34 7.54 4.35
N ASN A 92 -14.77 7.72 3.10
CA ASN A 92 -16.08 8.29 2.81
C ASN A 92 -17.20 7.40 3.34
N ASN A 93 -17.12 6.09 3.13
CA ASN A 93 -18.13 5.16 3.60
C ASN A 93 -18.21 5.13 5.13
N ALA A 94 -17.07 5.13 5.82
CA ALA A 94 -17.00 5.14 7.27
C ALA A 94 -17.56 6.43 7.89
N LEU A 95 -17.19 7.59 7.34
CA LEU A 95 -17.56 8.88 7.93
C LEU A 95 -18.93 9.39 7.47
N LYS A 96 -19.48 8.88 6.37
CA LYS A 96 -20.81 9.29 5.86
C LYS A 96 -21.95 8.36 6.27
N ALA A 97 -21.66 7.15 6.75
CA ALA A 97 -22.69 6.23 7.23
C ALA A 97 -23.37 6.79 8.48
N LYS A 98 -24.70 6.95 8.40
CA LYS A 98 -25.53 7.47 9.50
C LYS A 98 -25.82 6.41 10.55
N ASP A 99 -25.81 5.15 10.14
CA ASP A 99 -26.09 4.02 11.01
C ASP A 99 -25.31 2.75 10.60
N PRO A 100 -25.23 1.74 11.50
CA PRO A 100 -24.45 0.53 11.24
C PRO A 100 -24.94 -0.29 10.03
N LYS A 101 -26.23 -0.20 9.68
CA LYS A 101 -26.81 -0.92 8.53
C LYS A 101 -26.38 -0.23 7.23
N GLU A 102 -26.36 1.09 7.19
CA GLU A 102 -25.81 1.87 6.08
C GLU A 102 -24.32 1.59 5.88
N TYR A 103 -23.53 1.57 6.96
CA TYR A 103 -22.11 1.20 6.93
C TYR A 103 -21.90 -0.21 6.35
N MET A 104 -22.69 -1.19 6.80
CA MET A 104 -22.62 -2.56 6.30
C MET A 104 -22.99 -2.65 4.81
N ASN A 105 -23.99 -1.88 4.36
CA ASN A 105 -24.37 -1.83 2.94
C ASN A 105 -23.24 -1.24 2.08
N PHE A 106 -22.59 -0.16 2.53
CA PHE A 106 -21.43 0.40 1.82
C PHE A 106 -20.27 -0.60 1.73
N ASN A 107 -20.00 -1.35 2.80
CA ASN A 107 -18.97 -2.40 2.81
C ASN A 107 -19.29 -3.59 1.89
N ILE A 108 -20.57 -3.92 1.70
CA ILE A 108 -20.99 -4.95 0.75
C ILE A 108 -20.80 -4.45 -0.69
N GLN A 109 -21.20 -3.21 -0.98
CA GLN A 109 -21.09 -2.62 -2.31
C GLN A 109 -19.64 -2.37 -2.75
N SER A 110 -18.74 -2.06 -1.80
CA SER A 110 -17.31 -1.83 -2.08
C SER A 110 -16.52 -3.10 -2.42
N ARG A 111 -17.11 -4.30 -2.32
CA ARG A 111 -16.44 -5.57 -2.65
C ARG A 111 -15.87 -5.60 -4.06
N ILE A 112 -16.58 -5.06 -5.04
CA ILE A 112 -16.14 -5.04 -6.46
C ILE A 112 -14.89 -4.14 -6.62
N ASN A 113 -14.77 -3.08 -5.82
CA ASN A 113 -13.64 -2.16 -5.89
C ASN A 113 -12.38 -2.73 -5.22
N LEU A 114 -12.52 -3.69 -4.29
CA LEU A 114 -11.39 -4.30 -3.61
C LEU A 114 -10.64 -5.31 -4.48
N ASP A 115 -11.32 -5.99 -5.41
CA ASP A 115 -10.64 -6.82 -6.41
C ASP A 115 -9.77 -5.97 -7.36
N ALA A 116 -10.16 -4.72 -7.58
CA ALA A 116 -9.35 -3.75 -8.32
C ALA A 116 -8.13 -3.26 -7.53
N TYR A 117 -8.17 -3.32 -6.19
CA TYR A 117 -7.01 -3.07 -5.33
C TYR A 117 -6.06 -4.27 -5.21
N ASN A 118 -6.60 -5.49 -5.07
CA ASN A 118 -5.78 -6.69 -4.84
C ASN A 118 -4.82 -6.99 -5.99
N LYS A 119 -5.29 -6.92 -7.24
CA LYS A 119 -4.46 -7.27 -8.41
C LYS A 119 -3.21 -6.40 -8.56
N PRO A 120 -3.29 -5.05 -8.55
CA PRO A 120 -2.10 -4.20 -8.59
C PRO A 120 -1.17 -4.39 -7.38
N THR A 121 -1.76 -4.58 -6.19
CA THR A 121 -1.00 -4.80 -4.95
C THR A 121 -0.19 -6.10 -4.99
N GLU A 122 -0.82 -7.20 -5.40
CA GLU A 122 -0.14 -8.50 -5.60
C GLU A 122 0.97 -8.40 -6.66
N ALA A 123 0.73 -7.67 -7.75
CA ALA A 123 1.71 -7.46 -8.80
C ALA A 123 2.97 -6.74 -8.27
N ILE A 124 2.79 -5.69 -7.44
CA ILE A 124 3.91 -5.03 -6.77
C ILE A 124 4.62 -5.96 -5.81
N ILE A 125 3.88 -6.66 -4.93
CA ILE A 125 4.49 -7.56 -3.94
C ILE A 125 5.35 -8.58 -4.67
N LYS A 126 4.83 -9.20 -5.74
CA LYS A 126 5.55 -10.18 -6.55
C LYS A 126 6.81 -9.58 -7.20
N LYS A 127 6.72 -8.37 -7.76
CA LYS A 127 7.87 -7.71 -8.40
C LYS A 127 8.93 -7.28 -7.39
N LEU A 128 8.53 -6.82 -6.21
CA LEU A 128 9.42 -6.28 -5.18
C LEU A 128 10.05 -7.35 -4.27
N SER A 129 9.35 -8.47 -4.03
CA SER A 129 9.81 -9.53 -3.11
C SER A 129 11.27 -9.96 -3.34
N PRO A 130 11.76 -10.13 -4.59
CA PRO A 130 13.17 -10.48 -4.83
C PRO A 130 14.18 -9.41 -4.37
N PHE A 131 13.77 -8.15 -4.28
CA PHE A 131 14.62 -7.02 -3.89
C PHE A 131 14.63 -6.78 -2.38
N ALA A 132 13.72 -7.41 -1.62
CA ALA A 132 13.65 -7.31 -0.15
C ALA A 132 14.78 -8.05 0.58
N ILE A 133 15.47 -8.95 -0.14
CA ILE A 133 16.64 -9.66 0.36
C ILE A 133 17.88 -8.97 -0.23
N TYR A 134 18.78 -8.50 0.64
CA TYR A 134 20.07 -8.01 0.17
C TYR A 134 20.80 -9.13 -0.57
N THR A 135 20.88 -8.99 -1.89
CA THR A 135 21.71 -9.86 -2.73
C THR A 135 22.67 -8.99 -3.53
N LYS A 136 23.90 -9.46 -3.76
CA LYS A 136 24.91 -8.73 -4.55
C LYS A 136 24.42 -8.32 -5.96
N LYS A 137 23.35 -8.94 -6.47
CA LYS A 137 22.80 -8.81 -7.82
C LYS A 137 21.90 -7.58 -8.04
N ILE A 138 21.52 -6.84 -6.99
CA ILE A 138 20.72 -5.61 -7.18
C ILE A 138 21.52 -4.62 -8.05
N SER A 139 20.92 -4.17 -9.14
CA SER A 139 21.47 -3.17 -10.06
C SER A 139 20.85 -1.80 -9.75
N LEU A 140 21.69 -0.87 -9.31
CA LEU A 140 21.26 0.49 -8.95
C LEU A 140 21.45 1.43 -10.13
N LYS A 141 20.54 2.39 -10.29
CA LYS A 141 20.74 3.52 -11.21
C LYS A 141 21.95 4.34 -10.74
N LYS A 142 22.83 4.72 -11.66
CA LYS A 142 23.92 5.66 -11.38
C LYS A 142 23.35 7.07 -11.35
N PHE A 143 23.43 7.72 -10.19
CA PHE A 143 23.17 9.15 -10.09
C PHE A 143 24.40 9.87 -10.67
N LYS A 144 24.19 10.66 -11.73
CA LYS A 144 25.22 11.52 -12.33
C LYS A 144 25.13 12.92 -11.75
#